data_AF-A0A7V6X351-F1
#
_entry.id   AF-A0A7V6X351-F1
#
_cell.length_a   1.000
_cell.length_b   1.000
_cell.length_c   1.000
_cell.angle_alpha   90.00
_cell.angle_beta   90.00
_cell.angle_gamma   90.00
#
_symmetry.space_group_name_H-M   'P 1'
#
loop_
_entity.id
_entity.type
_entity.pdbx_description
1 polymer ?
#
loop_
_entity_poly.entity_id
_entity_poly.type
_entity_poly.pdbx_seq_one_letter_code
_entity_poly.pdbx_strand_id
1 'polypeptide(L)'
;MDVSRYLDLFLDESREHLQILNMGLLNLEKDPNRLDVLNELFRAAHTLKGMSATMGYNLISQLTHRMESLLEKIKTKHLLMNQEIINVLFQCVDILEKMLLMIEEGKIPQLNLKDLLEKLNQFEQGVVINTKRPITQEVEKIPEEKGEFDEYEINVISEAISQGFNVWKIVIRVSEDCLMKGVRAFMVFRNLENLGEVIKSIPSVRDIEDEKFE
;
A
#
# COMPACT_ATOMS: atom_id res chain seq x y z
N MET A 1 8.42 -6.11 -34.76
CA MET A 1 8.65 -6.63 -33.39
C MET A 1 7.59 -7.69 -33.15
N ASP A 2 8.00 -8.93 -32.88
CA ASP A 2 7.09 -10.07 -32.71
C ASP A 2 6.31 -9.95 -31.39
N VAL A 3 5.08 -9.45 -31.47
CA VAL A 3 4.17 -9.30 -30.31
C VAL A 3 3.97 -10.66 -29.61
N SER A 4 3.96 -11.76 -30.37
CA SER A 4 3.83 -13.12 -29.84
C SER A 4 4.98 -13.51 -28.91
N ARG A 5 6.23 -13.14 -29.22
CA ARG A 5 7.37 -13.47 -28.35
C ARG A 5 7.32 -12.73 -27.01
N TYR A 6 6.80 -11.50 -27.00
CA TYR A 6 6.59 -10.74 -25.77
C TYR A 6 5.43 -11.29 -24.94
N LEU A 7 4.39 -11.80 -25.60
CA LEU A 7 3.27 -12.46 -24.94
C LEU A 7 3.70 -13.76 -24.25
N ASP A 8 4.47 -14.61 -24.93
CA ASP A 8 4.95 -15.88 -24.36
C ASP A 8 5.82 -15.62 -23.12
N LEU A 9 6.75 -14.67 -23.21
CA LEU A 9 7.58 -14.27 -22.08
C LEU A 9 6.74 -13.72 -20.91
N PHE A 10 5.75 -12.87 -21.22
CA PHE A 10 4.84 -12.34 -20.20
C PHE A 10 4.08 -13.46 -19.48
N LEU A 11 3.55 -14.43 -20.23
CA LEU A 11 2.79 -15.55 -19.65
C LEU A 11 3.66 -16.42 -18.76
N ASP A 12 4.89 -16.73 -19.19
CA ASP A 12 5.83 -17.55 -18.42
C ASP A 12 6.29 -16.84 -17.13
N GLU A 13 6.75 -15.58 -17.22
CA GLU A 13 7.17 -14.81 -16.03
C GLU A 13 5.99 -14.59 -15.07
N SER A 14 4.80 -14.35 -15.59
CA SER A 14 3.62 -14.16 -14.76
C SER A 14 3.20 -15.44 -14.03
N ARG A 15 3.34 -16.62 -14.65
CA ARG A 15 3.09 -17.90 -13.97
C ARG A 15 4.09 -18.14 -12.85
N GLU A 16 5.36 -17.83 -13.06
CA GLU A 16 6.39 -17.93 -12.02
C GLU A 16 6.04 -17.05 -10.81
N HIS A 17 5.68 -15.78 -11.06
CA HIS A 17 5.28 -14.88 -9.99
C HIS A 17 3.98 -15.29 -9.29
N LEU A 18 3.01 -15.88 -10.00
CA LEU A 18 1.81 -16.43 -9.39
C LEU A 18 2.11 -17.64 -8.49
N GLN A 19 3.05 -18.50 -8.89
CA GLN A 19 3.51 -19.60 -8.03
C GLN A 19 4.18 -19.08 -6.75
N ILE A 20 5.01 -18.04 -6.86
CA ILE A 20 5.62 -17.36 -5.71
C ILE A 20 4.52 -16.80 -4.80
N LEU A 21 3.51 -16.14 -5.37
CA LEU A 21 2.38 -15.61 -4.60
C LEU A 21 1.63 -16.72 -3.86
N ASN A 22 1.30 -17.81 -4.55
CA ASN A 22 0.55 -18.92 -3.97
C ASN A 22 1.32 -19.61 -2.82
N MET A 23 2.59 -19.94 -3.05
CA MET A 23 3.44 -20.58 -2.04
C MET A 23 3.73 -19.65 -0.84
N GLY A 24 3.95 -18.37 -1.09
CA GLY A 24 4.16 -17.40 -0.03
C GLY A 24 2.90 -17.20 0.82
N LEU A 25 1.71 -17.18 0.22
CA LEU A 25 0.45 -17.10 0.98
C LEU A 25 0.22 -18.34 1.86
N LEU A 26 0.51 -19.54 1.35
CA LEU A 26 0.46 -20.78 2.17
C LEU A 26 1.44 -20.73 3.36
N ASN A 27 2.60 -20.11 3.16
CA ASN A 27 3.57 -19.93 4.23
C ASN A 27 3.09 -18.90 5.26
N LEU A 28 2.44 -17.81 4.84
CA LEU A 28 1.85 -16.82 5.75
C LEU A 28 0.61 -17.33 6.46
N GLU A 29 -0.12 -18.30 5.91
CA GLU A 29 -1.22 -18.97 6.62
C GLU A 29 -0.71 -19.73 7.85
N LYS A 30 0.49 -20.33 7.75
CA LYS A 30 1.13 -21.04 8.86
C LYS A 30 1.82 -20.09 9.84
N ASP A 31 2.50 -19.07 9.31
CA ASP A 31 3.19 -18.05 10.11
C ASP A 31 2.95 -16.64 9.53
N PRO A 32 1.93 -15.92 10.03
CA PRO A 32 1.53 -14.60 9.52
C PRO A 32 2.57 -13.48 9.73
N ASN A 33 3.57 -13.70 10.58
CA ASN A 33 4.55 -12.67 10.95
C ASN A 33 5.87 -12.77 10.18
N ARG A 34 5.94 -13.68 9.21
CA ARG A 34 7.18 -14.01 8.51
C ARG A 34 7.53 -12.97 7.44
N LEU A 35 8.31 -11.96 7.86
CA LEU A 35 8.60 -10.76 7.07
C LEU A 35 9.34 -11.04 5.75
N ASP A 36 10.19 -12.06 5.68
CA ASP A 36 10.88 -12.48 4.46
C ASP A 36 9.90 -12.92 3.38
N VAL A 37 8.89 -13.73 3.72
CA VAL A 37 7.84 -14.13 2.76
C VAL A 37 6.96 -12.96 2.38
N LEU A 38 6.63 -12.09 3.33
CA LEU A 38 5.84 -10.90 3.01
C LEU A 38 6.57 -9.98 2.00
N ASN A 39 7.89 -9.85 2.13
CA ASN A 39 8.71 -9.11 1.17
C ASN A 39 8.76 -9.79 -0.21
N GLU A 40 8.83 -11.12 -0.24
CA GLU A 40 8.81 -11.90 -1.47
C GLU A 40 7.48 -11.73 -2.22
N LEU A 41 6.35 -11.86 -1.50
CA LEU A 41 5.01 -11.62 -2.05
C LEU A 41 4.84 -10.21 -2.60
N PHE A 42 5.31 -9.20 -1.85
CA PHE A 42 5.25 -7.81 -2.29
C PHE A 42 6.02 -7.60 -3.61
N ARG A 43 7.23 -8.18 -3.74
CA ARG A 43 8.02 -8.08 -4.98
C ARG A 43 7.36 -8.79 -6.15
N ALA A 44 6.77 -9.96 -5.93
CA ALA A 44 6.05 -10.70 -6.96
C ALA A 44 4.83 -9.91 -7.46
N ALA A 45 4.03 -9.33 -6.55
CA ALA A 45 2.89 -8.49 -6.90
C ALA A 45 3.31 -7.22 -7.66
N HIS A 46 4.38 -6.54 -7.21
CA HIS A 46 4.91 -5.34 -7.87
C HIS A 46 5.41 -5.64 -9.30
N THR A 47 6.08 -6.78 -9.49
CA THR A 47 6.60 -7.20 -10.80
C THR A 47 5.44 -7.53 -11.75
N LEU A 48 4.45 -8.31 -11.30
CA LEU A 48 3.23 -8.59 -12.05
C LEU A 48 2.47 -7.31 -12.44
N LYS A 49 2.40 -6.31 -11.55
CA LYS A 49 1.81 -5.00 -11.86
C LYS A 49 2.53 -4.30 -13.01
N GLY A 50 3.87 -4.25 -12.97
CA GLY A 50 4.69 -3.61 -13.99
C GLY A 50 4.59 -4.30 -15.35
N MET A 51 4.68 -5.63 -15.37
CA MET A 51 4.55 -6.43 -16.58
C MET A 51 3.17 -6.29 -17.22
N SER A 52 2.10 -6.40 -16.42
CA SER A 52 0.73 -6.28 -16.93
C SER A 52 0.39 -4.87 -17.41
N ALA A 53 0.89 -3.83 -16.75
CA ALA A 53 0.74 -2.44 -17.21
C ALA A 53 1.46 -2.21 -18.55
N THR A 54 2.66 -2.78 -18.73
CA THR A 54 3.45 -2.68 -19.97
C THR A 54 2.74 -3.38 -21.13
N MET A 55 2.08 -4.51 -20.87
CA MET A 55 1.28 -5.24 -21.88
C MET A 55 -0.12 -4.64 -22.10
N GLY A 56 -0.54 -3.65 -21.31
CA GLY A 56 -1.87 -3.03 -21.40
C GLY A 56 -3.00 -3.85 -20.76
N TYR A 57 -2.68 -4.88 -19.96
CA TYR A 57 -3.66 -5.69 -19.23
C TYR A 57 -4.11 -4.98 -17.96
N ASN A 58 -4.93 -3.95 -18.12
CA ASN A 58 -5.37 -3.05 -17.05
C ASN A 58 -6.03 -3.76 -15.86
N LEU A 59 -6.81 -4.81 -16.11
CA LEU A 59 -7.48 -5.55 -15.01
C LEU A 59 -6.48 -6.29 -14.11
N ILE A 60 -5.46 -6.91 -14.72
CA ILE A 60 -4.38 -7.58 -13.99
C ILE A 60 -3.62 -6.53 -13.17
N SER A 61 -3.21 -5.43 -13.81
CA SER A 61 -2.47 -4.35 -13.17
C SER A 61 -3.22 -3.74 -11.98
N GLN A 62 -4.52 -3.50 -12.11
CA GLN A 62 -5.36 -2.99 -11.03
C GLN A 62 -5.45 -3.96 -9.85
N LEU A 63 -5.65 -5.26 -10.12
CA LEU A 63 -5.76 -6.27 -9.08
C LEU A 63 -4.42 -6.44 -8.34
N THR A 64 -3.31 -6.54 -9.08
CA THR A 64 -1.96 -6.67 -8.49
C THR A 64 -1.56 -5.44 -7.69
N HIS A 65 -1.99 -4.24 -8.11
CA HIS A 65 -1.75 -3.00 -7.36
C HIS A 65 -2.49 -3.03 -6.01
N ARG A 66 -3.74 -3.51 -5.94
CA ARG A 66 -4.45 -3.64 -4.66
C ARG A 66 -3.82 -4.70 -3.75
N MET A 67 -3.37 -5.82 -4.32
CA MET A 67 -2.60 -6.80 -3.55
C MET A 67 -1.32 -6.19 -2.98
N GLU A 68 -0.56 -5.44 -3.78
CA GLU A 68 0.65 -4.74 -3.36
C GLU A 68 0.39 -3.76 -2.21
N SER A 69 -0.64 -2.92 -2.33
CA SER A 69 -1.04 -1.97 -1.28
C SER A 69 -1.44 -2.64 0.03
N LEU A 70 -2.17 -3.77 -0.05
CA LEU A 70 -2.56 -4.54 1.13
C LEU A 70 -1.34 -5.18 1.81
N LEU A 71 -0.45 -5.81 1.03
CA LEU A 71 0.78 -6.42 1.52
C LEU A 71 1.73 -5.37 2.14
N GLU A 72 1.79 -4.16 1.57
CA GLU A 72 2.57 -3.05 2.10
C GLU A 72 2.07 -2.63 3.49
N LYS A 73 0.76 -2.46 3.67
CA LYS A 73 0.17 -2.11 4.98
C LYS A 73 0.45 -3.15 6.07
N ILE A 74 0.48 -4.42 5.69
CA ILE A 74 0.84 -5.51 6.60
C ILE A 74 2.32 -5.43 6.96
N LYS A 75 3.17 -5.14 5.96
CA LYS A 75 4.62 -5.04 6.14
C LYS A 75 5.02 -3.87 7.04
N THR A 76 4.35 -2.73 6.91
CA THR A 76 4.56 -1.55 7.76
C THR A 76 3.84 -1.65 9.11
N LYS A 77 3.18 -2.78 9.41
CA LYS A 77 2.40 -3.05 10.63
C LYS A 77 1.21 -2.10 10.84
N HIS A 78 0.72 -1.47 9.79
CA HIS A 78 -0.54 -0.71 9.83
C HIS A 78 -1.77 -1.62 9.78
N LEU A 79 -1.60 -2.88 9.36
CA LEU A 79 -2.63 -3.91 9.35
C LEU A 79 -2.05 -5.22 9.89
N LEU A 80 -2.80 -5.91 10.76
CA LEU A 80 -2.43 -7.26 11.20
C LEU A 80 -2.93 -8.29 10.19
N MET A 81 -2.04 -9.17 9.74
CA MET A 81 -2.41 -10.30 8.89
C MET A 81 -3.40 -11.20 9.64
N ASN A 82 -4.54 -11.47 9.02
CA ASN A 82 -5.57 -12.36 9.54
C ASN A 82 -6.03 -13.34 8.45
N GLN A 83 -6.79 -14.36 8.85
CA GLN A 83 -7.22 -15.42 7.92
C GLN A 83 -8.14 -14.89 6.80
N GLU A 84 -8.93 -13.85 7.06
CA GLU A 84 -9.79 -13.24 6.04
C GLU A 84 -8.97 -12.56 4.94
N ILE A 85 -7.93 -11.82 5.32
CA ILE A 85 -6.99 -11.18 4.39
C ILE A 85 -6.28 -12.23 3.53
N ILE A 86 -5.79 -13.31 4.14
CA ILE A 86 -5.14 -14.42 3.42
C ILE A 86 -6.11 -15.05 2.41
N ASN A 87 -7.35 -15.33 2.82
CA ASN A 87 -8.37 -15.88 1.93
C ASN A 87 -8.70 -14.96 0.75
N VAL A 88 -8.71 -13.64 0.98
CA VAL A 88 -8.94 -12.65 -0.07
C VAL A 88 -7.74 -12.57 -1.02
N LEU A 89 -6.51 -12.65 -0.49
CA LEU A 89 -5.31 -12.69 -1.32
C LEU A 89 -5.27 -13.97 -2.19
N PHE A 90 -5.67 -15.13 -1.67
CA PHE A 90 -5.84 -16.35 -2.48
C PHE A 90 -6.89 -16.17 -3.59
N GLN A 91 -8.04 -15.56 -3.29
CA GLN A 91 -9.04 -15.24 -4.32
C GLN A 91 -8.47 -14.33 -5.41
N CYS A 92 -7.57 -13.40 -5.07
CA CYS A 92 -6.91 -12.57 -6.06
C CYS A 92 -5.99 -13.40 -6.97
N VAL A 93 -5.18 -14.31 -6.39
CA VAL A 93 -4.31 -15.22 -7.15
C VAL A 93 -5.13 -16.09 -8.12
N ASP A 94 -6.23 -16.70 -7.65
CA ASP A 94 -7.13 -17.52 -8.49
C ASP A 94 -7.69 -16.74 -9.68
N ILE A 95 -8.02 -15.46 -9.47
CA ILE A 95 -8.54 -14.59 -10.53
C ILE A 95 -7.43 -14.21 -11.51
N LEU A 96 -6.22 -13.92 -11.02
CA LEU A 96 -5.07 -13.64 -11.89
C LEU A 96 -4.75 -14.85 -12.77
N GLU A 97 -4.74 -16.06 -12.22
CA GLU A 97 -4.57 -17.29 -12.99
C GLU A 97 -5.64 -17.43 -14.10
N LYS A 98 -6.91 -17.18 -13.76
CA LYS A 98 -8.00 -17.19 -14.76
C LYS A 98 -7.81 -16.14 -15.85
N MET A 99 -7.36 -14.94 -15.50
CA MET A 99 -7.07 -13.89 -16.49
C MET A 99 -5.94 -14.30 -17.43
N LEU A 100 -4.88 -14.93 -16.91
CA LEU A 100 -3.79 -15.43 -17.73
C LEU A 100 -4.24 -16.53 -18.69
N LEU A 101 -5.04 -17.48 -18.23
CA LEU A 101 -5.60 -18.52 -19.09
C LEU A 101 -6.46 -17.92 -20.21
N MET A 102 -7.26 -16.88 -19.92
CA MET A 102 -8.02 -16.16 -20.94
C MET A 102 -7.10 -15.50 -21.98
N ILE A 103 -6.02 -14.86 -21.54
CA ILE A 103 -5.04 -14.22 -22.43
C ILE A 103 -4.34 -15.26 -23.32
N GLU A 104 -3.97 -16.41 -22.77
CA GLU A 104 -3.38 -17.53 -23.50
C GLU A 104 -4.34 -18.09 -24.58
N GLU A 105 -5.63 -18.13 -24.27
CA GLU A 105 -6.69 -18.47 -25.25
C GLU A 105 -6.99 -17.35 -26.26
N GLY A 106 -6.29 -16.21 -26.18
CA GLY A 106 -6.49 -15.05 -27.05
C GLY A 106 -7.74 -14.22 -26.72
N LYS A 107 -8.31 -14.38 -25.52
CA LYS A 107 -9.47 -13.64 -25.03
C LYS A 107 -9.03 -12.44 -24.19
N ILE A 108 -9.81 -11.36 -24.28
CA ILE A 108 -9.63 -10.19 -23.41
C ILE A 108 -10.34 -10.47 -22.09
N PRO A 109 -9.65 -10.41 -20.93
CA PRO A 109 -10.31 -10.62 -19.64
C PRO A 109 -11.43 -9.58 -19.43
N GLN A 110 -12.64 -10.06 -19.16
CA GLN A 110 -13.82 -9.24 -18.83
C GLN A 110 -14.47 -9.75 -17.54
N LEU A 111 -13.65 -9.92 -16.50
CA LEU A 111 -14.12 -10.36 -15.19
C LEU A 111 -14.66 -9.17 -14.41
N ASN A 112 -15.81 -9.34 -13.76
CA ASN A 112 -16.31 -8.35 -12.82
C ASN A 112 -15.51 -8.44 -11.52
N LEU A 113 -14.59 -7.51 -11.33
CA LEU A 113 -13.74 -7.41 -10.14
C LEU A 113 -14.31 -6.51 -9.06
N LYS A 114 -15.47 -5.88 -9.29
CA LYS A 114 -16.00 -4.82 -8.44
C LYS A 114 -16.13 -5.28 -6.98
N ASP A 115 -16.75 -6.42 -6.76
CA ASP A 115 -16.99 -6.96 -5.41
C ASP A 115 -15.68 -7.32 -4.68
N LEU A 116 -14.67 -7.78 -5.42
CA LEU A 116 -13.36 -8.12 -4.85
C LEU A 116 -12.53 -6.86 -4.55
N LEU A 117 -12.56 -5.88 -5.45
CA LEU A 117 -11.91 -4.59 -5.24
C LEU A 117 -12.55 -3.84 -4.08
N GLU A 118 -13.87 -3.91 -3.91
CA GLU A 118 -14.57 -3.36 -2.75
C GLU A 118 -14.15 -4.06 -1.45
N LYS A 119 -14.04 -5.40 -1.45
CA LYS A 119 -13.51 -6.14 -0.29
C LYS A 119 -12.08 -5.73 0.05
N LEU A 120 -11.18 -5.66 -0.95
CA LEU A 120 -9.79 -5.22 -0.76
C LEU A 120 -9.74 -3.79 -0.20
N ASN A 121 -10.57 -2.88 -0.73
CA ASN A 121 -10.70 -1.52 -0.23
C ASN A 121 -11.21 -1.48 1.22
N GLN A 122 -12.12 -2.37 1.61
CA GLN A 122 -12.59 -2.47 3.00
C GLN A 122 -11.46 -2.89 3.96
N PHE A 123 -10.58 -3.81 3.57
CA PHE A 123 -9.39 -4.15 4.36
C PHE A 123 -8.34 -3.03 4.35
N GLU A 124 -8.25 -2.27 3.25
CA GLU A 124 -7.37 -1.11 3.14
C GLU A 124 -7.85 0.09 3.98
N GLN A 125 -9.16 0.30 4.12
CA GLN A 125 -9.78 1.43 4.83
C GLN A 125 -10.21 1.10 6.26
N GLY A 126 -10.37 -0.18 6.59
CA GLY A 126 -10.91 -0.65 7.85
C GLY A 126 -9.87 -1.06 8.88
N VAL A 127 -9.38 -0.11 9.69
CA VAL A 127 -9.21 -0.37 11.13
C VAL A 127 -10.55 -0.06 11.79
N VAL A 128 -11.50 -0.99 11.70
CA VAL A 128 -12.48 -1.24 12.77
C VAL A 128 -12.73 -2.73 12.75
N ILE A 129 -11.92 -3.47 13.52
CA ILE A 129 -12.22 -4.86 13.80
C ILE A 129 -13.52 -4.86 14.62
N ASN A 130 -14.63 -5.15 13.94
CA ASN A 130 -15.88 -5.52 14.56
C ASN A 130 -15.74 -6.95 15.11
N THR A 131 -14.86 -7.16 16.08
CA THR A 131 -14.95 -8.33 16.94
C THR A 131 -16.07 -8.07 17.92
N LYS A 132 -17.20 -8.75 17.68
CA LYS A 132 -18.21 -9.04 18.68
C LYS A 132 -17.56 -9.59 19.97
N ARG A 133 -17.17 -8.70 20.87
CA ARG A 133 -17.25 -8.87 22.32
C ARG A 133 -17.76 -7.54 22.88
N PRO A 134 -18.88 -7.53 23.61
CA PRO A 134 -19.35 -6.31 24.24
C PRO A 134 -18.38 -5.98 25.37
N ILE A 135 -17.56 -4.95 25.17
CA ILE A 135 -16.93 -4.26 26.28
C ILE A 135 -17.49 -2.85 26.25
N THR A 136 -18.33 -2.64 27.25
CA THR A 136 -18.96 -1.44 27.75
C THR A 136 -18.18 -0.17 27.45
N GLN A 137 -18.91 0.83 26.97
CA GLN A 137 -18.64 2.27 27.03
C GLN A 137 -17.41 2.68 27.85
N GLU A 138 -16.39 3.17 27.16
CA GLU A 138 -15.67 4.36 27.62
C GLU A 138 -15.29 5.16 26.36
N VAL A 139 -15.94 6.31 26.23
CA VAL A 139 -15.56 7.36 25.30
C VAL A 139 -14.25 7.94 25.83
N GLU A 140 -13.12 7.38 25.41
CA GLU A 140 -11.84 8.07 25.60
C GLU A 140 -11.79 9.25 24.64
N LYS A 141 -11.94 10.43 25.26
CA LYS A 141 -11.77 11.75 24.66
C LYS A 141 -10.52 11.77 23.77
N ILE A 142 -10.68 12.39 22.60
CA ILE A 142 -9.58 13.05 21.90
C ILE A 142 -8.83 13.87 22.96
N PRO A 143 -7.54 13.62 23.24
CA PRO A 143 -6.78 14.53 24.06
C PRO A 143 -6.84 15.89 23.39
N GLU A 144 -7.46 16.85 24.06
CA GLU A 144 -7.34 18.27 23.75
C GLU A 144 -5.88 18.68 23.95
N GLU A 145 -4.99 18.32 23.02
CA GLU A 145 -3.73 19.05 22.84
C GLU A 145 -4.05 20.30 22.02
N LYS A 146 -4.56 21.32 22.72
CA LYS A 146 -4.61 22.69 22.24
C LYS A 146 -3.21 23.13 21.82
N GLY A 147 -2.99 23.34 20.51
CA GLY A 147 -1.94 24.24 20.03
C GLY A 147 -1.15 23.80 18.80
N GLU A 148 -1.36 22.60 18.23
CA GLU A 148 -0.46 22.13 17.16
C GLU A 148 -0.85 22.62 15.75
N PHE A 149 -2.10 23.03 15.52
CA PHE A 149 -2.57 23.53 14.23
C PHE A 149 -3.40 24.81 14.37
N ASP A 150 -3.20 25.79 13.49
CA ASP A 150 -4.00 27.01 13.43
C ASP A 150 -5.33 26.79 12.68
N GLU A 151 -6.24 27.77 12.74
CA GLU A 151 -7.55 27.66 12.08
C GLU A 151 -7.44 27.47 10.57
N TYR A 152 -6.37 27.97 9.94
CA TYR A 152 -6.14 27.80 8.51
C TYR A 152 -5.73 26.36 8.19
N GLU A 153 -4.79 25.79 8.95
CA GLU A 153 -4.31 24.41 8.80
C GLU A 153 -5.43 23.40 9.05
N ILE A 154 -6.29 23.63 10.05
CA ILE A 154 -7.46 22.77 10.32
C ILE A 154 -8.44 22.77 9.15
N ASN A 155 -8.67 23.93 8.53
CA ASN A 155 -9.54 24.04 7.36
C ASN A 155 -8.97 23.29 6.14
N VAL A 156 -7.67 23.41 5.88
CA VAL A 156 -6.99 22.68 4.79
C VAL A 156 -7.05 21.17 5.03
N ILE A 157 -6.82 20.70 6.26
CA ILE A 157 -6.93 19.28 6.63
C ILE A 157 -8.37 18.78 6.42
N SER A 158 -9.36 19.55 6.88
CA SER A 158 -10.78 19.17 6.76
C SER A 158 -11.24 19.12 5.30
N GLU A 159 -10.78 20.08 4.49
CA GLU A 159 -11.05 20.10 3.05
C GLU A 159 -10.42 18.90 2.35
N ALA A 160 -9.15 18.59 2.63
CA ALA A 160 -8.46 17.43 2.07
C ALA A 160 -9.20 16.12 2.39
N ILE A 161 -9.65 15.94 3.64
CA ILE A 161 -10.44 14.77 4.05
C ILE A 161 -11.78 14.73 3.31
N SER A 162 -12.46 15.88 3.15
CA SER A 162 -13.75 15.96 2.44
C SER A 162 -13.63 15.62 0.95
N GLN A 163 -12.48 15.90 0.34
CA GLN A 163 -12.15 15.57 -1.05
C GLN A 163 -11.64 14.12 -1.22
N GLY A 164 -11.56 13.35 -0.13
CA GLY A 164 -11.12 11.95 -0.13
C GLY A 164 -9.61 11.75 -0.09
N PHE A 165 -8.83 12.80 0.23
CA PHE A 165 -7.40 12.67 0.45
C PHE A 165 -7.11 12.12 1.85
N ASN A 166 -6.02 11.37 1.97
CA ASN A 166 -5.51 10.90 3.25
C ASN A 166 -4.56 11.95 3.84
N VAL A 167 -4.79 12.36 5.08
CA VAL A 167 -3.94 13.34 5.78
C VAL A 167 -3.06 12.62 6.80
N TRP A 168 -1.74 12.78 6.67
CA TRP A 168 -0.76 12.03 7.48
C TRP A 168 0.12 12.99 8.30
N LYS A 169 0.43 12.62 9.55
CA LYS A 169 1.48 13.25 10.35
C LYS A 169 2.75 12.40 10.24
N ILE A 170 3.78 12.94 9.59
CA ILE A 170 5.05 12.25 9.36
C ILE A 170 6.10 12.80 10.33
N VAL A 171 6.71 11.92 11.13
CA VAL A 171 7.79 12.27 12.05
C VAL A 171 9.09 11.67 11.53
N ILE A 172 10.06 12.52 11.21
CA ILE A 172 11.37 12.12 10.70
C ILE A 172 12.39 12.29 11.82
N ARG A 173 13.24 11.29 12.04
CA ARG A 173 14.38 11.38 12.94
C ARG A 173 15.66 11.19 12.15
N VAL A 174 16.57 12.16 12.24
CA VAL A 174 17.91 12.05 11.67
C VAL A 174 18.82 11.47 12.73
N SER A 175 19.61 10.46 12.37
CA SER A 175 20.57 9.84 13.30
C SER A 175 21.59 10.87 13.81
N GLU A 176 21.99 10.75 15.08
CA GLU A 176 22.99 11.64 15.70
C GLU A 176 24.33 11.62 14.97
N ASP A 177 24.72 10.47 14.40
CA ASP A 177 25.98 10.26 13.65
C ASP A 177 25.90 10.69 12.18
N CYS A 178 24.78 11.30 11.76
CA CYS A 178 24.57 11.67 10.37
C CYS A 178 25.40 12.91 9.98
N LEU A 179 26.24 12.79 8.96
CA LEU A 179 26.92 13.92 8.32
C LEU A 179 25.93 14.76 7.50
N MET A 180 26.02 16.10 7.66
CA MET A 180 25.17 17.10 6.96
C MET A 180 23.67 16.86 7.21
N LYS A 181 23.25 16.96 8.47
CA LYS A 181 21.89 16.62 8.91
C LYS A 181 20.84 17.47 8.20
N GLY A 182 21.10 18.77 8.03
CA GLY A 182 20.16 19.71 7.41
C GLY A 182 19.90 19.36 5.95
N VAL A 183 20.96 19.08 5.19
CA VAL A 183 20.84 18.67 3.78
C VAL A 183 20.03 17.39 3.64
N ARG A 184 20.27 16.39 4.50
CA ARG A 184 19.51 15.13 4.44
C ARG A 184 18.06 15.30 4.86
N ALA A 185 17.79 16.07 5.91
CA ALA A 185 16.42 16.37 6.33
C ALA A 185 15.66 17.13 5.24
N PHE A 186 16.32 18.09 4.58
CA PHE A 186 15.74 18.81 3.45
C PHE A 186 15.46 17.91 2.24
N MET A 187 16.34 16.94 1.94
CA MET A 187 16.07 15.95 0.89
C MET A 187 14.84 15.10 1.20
N VAL A 188 14.60 14.76 2.46
CA VAL A 188 13.38 14.04 2.86
C VAL A 188 12.16 14.94 2.65
N PHE A 189 12.21 16.21 3.07
CA PHE A 189 11.13 17.16 2.82
C PHE A 189 10.79 17.29 1.33
N ARG A 190 11.80 17.47 0.46
CA ARG A 190 11.61 17.54 -1.00
C ARG A 190 11.00 16.27 -1.60
N ASN A 191 11.35 15.11 -1.07
CA ASN A 191 10.75 13.85 -1.50
C ASN A 191 9.28 13.74 -1.07
N LEU A 192 8.92 14.27 0.09
CA LEU A 192 7.53 14.33 0.54
C LEU A 192 6.69 15.28 -0.32
N GLU A 193 7.21 16.45 -0.70
CA GLU A 193 6.53 17.36 -1.64
C GLU A 193 6.26 16.73 -3.02
N ASN A 194 7.12 15.82 -3.48
CA ASN A 194 6.92 15.11 -4.75
C ASN A 194 5.84 14.02 -4.65
N LEU A 195 5.50 13.56 -3.44
CA LEU A 195 4.53 12.49 -3.19
C LEU A 195 3.15 13.03 -2.84
N GLY A 196 3.05 14.29 -2.37
CA GLY A 196 1.79 14.92 -2.01
C GLY A 196 1.97 16.35 -1.50
N GLU A 197 0.89 16.94 -1.01
CA GLU A 197 0.89 18.31 -0.48
C GLU A 197 1.29 18.34 1.00
N VAL A 198 2.31 19.14 1.33
CA VAL A 198 2.77 19.32 2.71
C VAL A 198 2.03 20.49 3.34
N ILE A 199 1.11 20.20 4.25
CA ILE A 199 0.27 21.19 4.93
C ILE A 199 1.08 21.97 5.98
N LYS A 200 1.93 21.28 6.75
CA LYS A 200 2.75 21.88 7.82
C LYS A 200 4.06 21.11 8.00
N SER A 201 5.14 21.82 8.31
CA SER A 201 6.42 21.24 8.77
C SER A 201 6.86 21.87 10.08
N ILE A 202 7.28 21.03 11.03
CA ILE A 202 7.90 21.42 12.30
C ILE A 202 9.17 20.57 12.45
N PRO A 203 10.38 21.14 12.44
CA PRO A 203 10.70 22.57 12.27
C PRO A 203 10.31 23.09 10.88
N SER A 204 10.29 24.42 10.70
CA SER A 204 10.00 25.02 9.40
C SER A 204 11.07 24.61 8.37
N VAL A 205 10.75 24.66 7.08
CA VAL A 205 11.69 24.32 5.99
C VAL A 205 13.02 25.09 6.12
N ARG A 206 12.96 26.38 6.48
CA ARG A 206 14.16 27.21 6.71
C ARG A 206 14.98 26.72 7.90
N ASP A 207 14.31 26.32 8.99
CA ASP A 207 14.99 25.79 10.17
C ASP A 207 15.59 24.40 9.91
N ILE A 208 14.99 23.61 9.02
CA ILE A 208 15.56 22.35 8.53
C ILE A 208 16.85 22.60 7.73
N GLU A 209 16.85 23.59 6.82
CA GLU A 209 18.05 23.98 6.06
C GLU A 209 19.16 24.53 6.98
N ASP A 210 18.78 25.28 8.02
CA ASP A 210 19.69 25.89 9.00
C ASP A 210 20.17 24.91 10.11
N GLU A 211 19.82 23.63 10.05
CA GLU A 211 20.13 22.62 11.09
C GLU A 211 19.60 22.97 12.50
N LYS A 212 18.50 23.71 12.60
CA LYS A 212 17.85 24.10 13.86
C LYS A 212 16.85 23.05 14.32
N PHE A 213 17.32 21.83 14.54
CA PHE A 213 16.53 20.73 15.08
C PHE A 213 17.40 19.79 15.92
N GLU A 214 16.83 19.27 17.01
CA GLU A 214 17.47 18.28 17.89
C GLU A 214 17.19 16.85 17.43
#